data_AF-A0A5D3B0A0-F1
#
_entry.id   AF-A0A5D3B0A0-F1
#
_cell.length_a   1.000
_cell.length_b   1.000
_cell.length_c   1.000
_cell.angle_alpha   90.00
_cell.angle_beta   90.00
_cell.angle_gamma   90.00
#
_symmetry.space_group_name_H-M   'P 1'
#
loop_
_entity.id
_entity.type
_entity.pdbx_description
1 polymer ?
#
loop_
_entity_poly.entity_id
_entity_poly.type
_entity_poly.pdbx_seq_one_letter_code
_entity_poly.pdbx_strand_id
1 'polypeptide(L)'
;MPMNRALLKKWVPVEVLPIFGIVGIAVVGASAYLYKLSQGPEVVWDRSSDWRPWDKVQHDQNLKLLSYNPDFWQKRKEQAKETLGLKSE
;
A
#
# COMPACT_ATOMS: atom_id res chain seq x y z
N MET A 1 17.49 -18.73 23.29
CA MET A 1 16.87 -20.01 23.71
C MET A 1 16.97 -21.00 22.57
N PRO A 2 17.48 -22.23 22.76
CA PRO A 2 17.46 -23.23 21.71
C PRO A 2 16.00 -23.66 21.44
N MET A 3 15.61 -23.63 20.18
CA MET A 3 14.25 -23.97 19.77
C MET A 3 14.09 -25.49 19.75
N ASN A 4 13.13 -26.03 20.52
CA ASN A 4 12.86 -27.47 20.61
C ASN A 4 12.28 -28.00 19.29
N ARG A 5 13.16 -28.45 18.39
CA ARG A 5 12.83 -28.94 17.04
C ARG A 5 11.84 -30.11 17.04
N ALA A 6 11.85 -30.95 18.09
CA ALA A 6 10.93 -32.08 18.23
C ALA A 6 9.47 -31.64 18.43
N LEU A 7 9.25 -30.55 19.17
CA LEU A 7 7.92 -29.98 19.35
C LEU A 7 7.45 -29.32 18.05
N LEU A 8 8.31 -28.55 17.37
CA LEU A 8 7.96 -27.92 16.09
C LEU A 8 7.54 -28.95 15.03
N LYS A 9 8.25 -30.07 14.90
CA LYS A 9 7.92 -31.12 13.91
C LYS A 9 6.58 -31.81 14.19
N LYS A 10 6.15 -31.88 15.46
CA LYS A 10 4.87 -32.47 15.86
C LYS A 10 3.68 -31.57 15.52
N TRP A 11 3.85 -30.26 15.66
CA TRP A 11 2.76 -29.27 15.52
C TRP A 11 2.73 -28.58 14.15
N VAL A 12 3.84 -28.60 13.41
CA VAL A 12 3.96 -27.99 12.08
C VAL A 12 4.48 -29.03 11.09
N PRO A 13 3.60 -29.88 10.53
CA PRO A 13 3.94 -30.76 9.42
C PRO A 13 4.44 -29.94 8.21
N VAL A 14 5.49 -30.42 7.56
CA VAL A 14 6.18 -29.71 6.46
C VAL A 14 5.27 -29.53 5.24
N GLU A 15 4.29 -30.40 5.09
CA GLU A 15 3.30 -30.41 4.01
C GLU A 15 2.30 -29.25 4.12
N VAL A 16 2.07 -28.71 5.31
CA VAL A 16 1.04 -27.68 5.56
C VAL A 16 1.64 -26.26 5.57
N LEU A 17 2.95 -26.14 5.77
CA LEU A 17 3.70 -24.89 5.65
C LEU A 17 3.42 -24.11 4.35
N PRO A 18 3.45 -24.71 3.14
CA PRO A 18 3.20 -23.95 1.91
C PRO A 18 1.76 -23.41 1.84
N ILE A 19 0.78 -24.17 2.36
CA ILE A 19 -0.63 -23.74 2.36
C ILE A 19 -0.80 -22.52 3.27
N PHE A 20 -0.30 -22.59 4.52
CA PHE A 20 -0.36 -21.45 5.44
C PHE A 20 0.45 -20.26 4.94
N GLY A 21 1.56 -20.48 4.24
CA GLY A 21 2.35 -19.41 3.63
C GLY A 21 1.54 -18.65 2.58
N ILE A 22 0.93 -19.34 1.62
CA ILE A 22 0.15 -18.72 0.55
C ILE A 22 -1.10 -18.03 1.11
N VAL A 23 -1.84 -18.70 2.00
CA VAL A 23 -3.04 -18.14 2.61
C VAL A 23 -2.70 -16.93 3.48
N GLY A 24 -1.60 -17.00 4.25
CA GLY A 24 -1.11 -15.89 5.05
C GLY A 24 -0.80 -14.66 4.19
N ILE A 25 -0.07 -14.85 3.09
CA ILE A 25 0.22 -13.78 2.13
C ILE A 25 -1.07 -13.22 1.53
N ALA A 26 -2.02 -14.07 1.17
CA ALA A 26 -3.29 -13.64 0.58
C ALA A 26 -4.11 -12.77 1.54
N VAL A 27 -4.26 -13.18 2.80
CA VAL A 27 -5.02 -12.42 3.82
C VAL A 27 -4.33 -11.10 4.17
N VAL A 28 -3.00 -11.12 4.31
CA VAL A 28 -2.22 -9.89 4.54
C VAL A 28 -2.32 -8.94 3.34
N GLY A 29 -2.21 -9.44 2.11
CA GLY A 29 -2.37 -8.64 0.90
C GLY A 29 -3.76 -8.03 0.77
N ALA A 30 -4.81 -8.82 1.03
CA ALA A 30 -6.19 -8.36 0.98
C ALA A 30 -6.48 -7.28 2.04
N SER A 31 -6.03 -7.51 3.29
CA SER A 31 -6.21 -6.55 4.38
C SER A 31 -5.42 -5.26 4.14
N ALA A 32 -4.19 -5.33 3.63
CA ALA A 32 -3.40 -4.17 3.25
C ALA A 32 -4.08 -3.36 2.13
N TYR A 33 -4.68 -4.04 1.14
CA TYR A 33 -5.41 -3.37 0.06
C TYR A 33 -6.69 -2.70 0.54
N LEU A 34 -7.47 -3.38 1.39
CA LEU A 34 -8.64 -2.80 2.07
C LEU A 34 -8.26 -1.57 2.90
N TYR A 35 -7.16 -1.64 3.64
CA TYR A 35 -6.65 -0.50 4.40
C TYR A 35 -6.30 0.68 3.49
N LYS A 36 -5.64 0.44 2.35
CA LYS A 36 -5.36 1.50 1.37
C LYS A 36 -6.64 2.11 0.79
N LEU A 37 -7.63 1.29 0.41
CA LEU A 37 -8.92 1.77 -0.09
C LEU A 37 -9.67 2.60 0.95
N SER A 38 -9.53 2.23 2.23
CA SER A 38 -10.14 2.98 3.32
C SER A 38 -9.62 4.42 3.40
N GLN A 39 -8.42 4.71 2.89
CA GLN A 39 -7.80 6.03 2.92
C GLN A 39 -8.01 6.84 1.63
N GLY A 40 -8.94 6.44 0.76
CA GLY A 40 -9.27 7.15 -0.46
C GLY A 40 -9.84 8.56 -0.21
N PRO A 41 -9.73 9.50 -1.17
CA PRO A 41 -10.29 10.85 -1.09
C PRO A 41 -11.82 10.87 -0.96
N GLU A 42 -12.49 9.77 -1.25
CA GLU A 42 -13.93 9.56 -1.09
C GLU A 42 -14.34 9.16 0.34
N VAL A 43 -13.40 8.73 1.18
CA VAL A 43 -13.70 8.20 2.53
C VAL A 43 -13.31 9.23 3.61
N VAL A 44 -14.31 9.67 4.37
CA VAL A 44 -14.13 10.64 5.48
C VAL A 44 -14.13 9.90 6.82
N TRP A 45 -12.95 9.72 7.42
CA TRP A 45 -12.78 9.13 8.75
C TRP A 45 -12.98 10.12 9.89
N ASP A 46 -12.42 11.33 9.74
CA ASP A 46 -12.56 12.40 10.70
C ASP A 46 -13.53 13.47 10.16
N ARG A 47 -14.53 13.83 10.96
CA ARG A 47 -15.52 14.86 10.63
C ARG A 47 -15.35 16.13 11.46
N SER A 48 -14.42 16.15 12.41
CA SER A 48 -14.23 17.25 13.35
C SER A 48 -13.09 18.18 12.98
N SER A 49 -11.98 17.67 12.43
CA SER A 49 -10.83 18.50 12.06
C SER A 49 -10.61 18.54 10.54
N ASP A 50 -10.10 17.46 9.98
CA ASP A 50 -9.68 17.35 8.59
C ASP A 50 -10.67 16.52 7.77
N TRP A 51 -11.81 17.16 7.50
CA TRP A 51 -12.98 16.55 6.85
C TRP A 51 -12.90 16.47 5.32
N ARG A 52 -11.82 17.00 4.70
CA ARG A 52 -11.68 17.13 3.24
C ARG A 52 -10.52 16.29 2.69
N PRO A 53 -10.65 14.96 2.67
CA PRO A 53 -9.59 14.08 2.17
C PRO A 53 -9.25 14.31 0.68
N TRP A 54 -10.17 14.85 -0.13
CA TRP A 54 -9.91 15.25 -1.53
C TRP A 54 -8.90 16.39 -1.70
N ASP A 55 -8.70 17.23 -0.67
CA ASP A 55 -7.75 18.35 -0.72
C ASP A 55 -6.29 17.86 -0.66
N LYS A 56 -6.06 16.64 -0.17
CA LYS A 56 -4.73 16.04 -0.03
C LYS A 56 -4.18 15.47 -1.34
N VAL A 57 -5.03 15.35 -2.37
CA VAL A 57 -4.65 14.74 -3.65
C VAL A 57 -4.28 15.84 -4.64
N GLN A 58 -3.02 15.84 -5.06
CA GLN A 58 -2.53 16.77 -6.08
C GLN A 58 -2.73 16.20 -7.50
N HIS A 59 -2.84 17.09 -8.50
CA HIS A 59 -3.11 16.70 -9.89
C HIS A 59 -1.97 15.90 -10.56
N ASP A 60 -0.77 15.93 -10.00
CA ASP A 60 0.39 15.17 -10.45
C ASP A 60 0.50 13.77 -9.81
N GLN A 61 -0.37 13.45 -8.85
CA GLN A 61 -0.36 12.19 -8.13
C GLN A 61 -1.35 11.18 -8.71
N ASN A 62 -0.91 9.93 -8.79
CA ASN A 62 -1.76 8.82 -9.19
C ASN A 62 -2.35 8.12 -7.97
N LEU A 63 -3.67 8.09 -7.86
CA LEU A 63 -4.40 7.38 -6.81
C LEU A 63 -4.51 5.87 -7.05
N LYS A 64 -4.37 5.43 -8.30
CA LYS A 64 -4.51 4.01 -8.67
C LYS A 64 -3.40 3.19 -8.04
N LEU A 65 -3.71 1.96 -7.66
CA LEU A 65 -2.71 1.02 -7.16
C LEU A 65 -1.61 0.75 -8.20
N LEU A 66 -2.00 0.67 -9.48
CA LEU A 66 -1.12 0.44 -10.61
C LEU A 66 -1.50 1.37 -11.77
N SER A 67 -0.49 1.99 -12.39
CA SER A 67 -0.64 2.70 -13.66
C SER A 67 -0.11 1.84 -14.79
N TYR A 68 -0.86 1.74 -15.89
CA TYR A 68 -0.33 1.17 -17.13
C TYR A 68 0.70 2.09 -17.79
N ASN A 69 0.57 3.41 -17.60
CA ASN A 69 1.47 4.40 -18.17
C ASN A 69 2.23 5.14 -17.03
N PRO A 70 3.41 4.67 -16.62
CA PRO A 70 4.20 5.32 -15.57
C PRO A 70 4.83 6.65 -16.05
N ASP A 71 5.26 6.70 -17.30
CA ASP A 71 5.96 7.87 -17.90
C ASP A 71 5.10 9.13 -17.87
N PHE A 72 3.79 8.97 -18.09
CA PHE A 72 2.83 10.07 -17.99
C PHE A 72 2.82 10.75 -16.60
N TRP A 73 2.91 9.96 -15.53
CA TRP A 73 2.90 10.48 -14.17
C TRP A 73 4.25 11.05 -13.76
N GLN A 74 5.35 10.54 -14.32
CA GLN A 74 6.68 11.13 -14.11
C GLN A 74 6.75 12.55 -14.69
N LYS A 75 6.30 12.73 -15.94
CA LYS A 75 6.24 14.05 -16.58
C LYS A 75 5.40 15.05 -15.80
N ARG A 76 4.25 14.62 -15.27
CA ARG A 76 3.38 15.46 -14.43
C ARG A 76 4.08 15.93 -13.15
N LYS A 77 4.85 15.05 -12.51
CA LYS A 77 5.64 15.40 -11.32
C LYS A 77 6.76 16.36 -11.64
N GLU A 78 7.43 16.21 -12.78
CA GLU A 78 8.45 17.13 -13.27
C GLU A 78 7.87 18.53 -13.53
N GLN A 79 6.74 18.60 -14.24
CA GLN A 79 6.00 19.84 -14.47
C GLN A 79 5.61 20.52 -13.15
N ALA A 80 5.13 19.75 -12.17
CA ALA A 80 4.81 20.28 -10.85
C ALA A 80 6.05 20.88 -10.16
N LYS A 81 7.21 20.21 -10.23
CA LYS A 81 8.48 20.74 -9.67
C LYS A 81 8.91 22.04 -10.35
N GLU A 82 8.81 22.11 -11.68
CA GLU A 82 9.13 23.31 -12.47
C GLU A 82 8.23 24.48 -12.07
N THR A 83 6.92 24.26 -11.91
CA THR A 83 5.99 25.31 -11.46
C THR A 83 6.30 25.81 -10.05
N LEU A 84 6.89 24.97 -9.20
CA LEU A 84 7.27 25.28 -7.83
C LEU A 84 8.66 25.93 -7.73
N GLY A 85 9.38 26.10 -8.84
CA GLY A 85 10.74 26.65 -8.86
C GLY A 85 11.78 25.73 -8.19
N LEU A 86 11.44 24.47 -7.95
CA LEU A 86 12.38 23.48 -7.44
C LEU A 86 13.23 23.02 -8.63
N LYS A 87 14.56 23.21 -8.56
CA LYS A 87 15.47 22.78 -9.63
C LYS A 87 15.22 21.30 -9.96
N SER A 88 14.88 21.02 -11.20
CA SER A 88 15.01 19.69 -11.80
C SER A 88 16.51 19.39 -11.90
N GLU A 89 17.01 18.49 -11.04
CA GLU A 89 18.36 17.91 -11.20
C GLU A 89 18.43 16.98 -12.41
#